data_AF-A0A412B845-F1
#
_entry.id   AF-A0A412B845-F1
#
_cell.length_a   1.000
_cell.length_b   1.000
_cell.length_c   1.000
_cell.angle_alpha   90.00
_cell.angle_beta   90.00
_cell.angle_gamma   90.00
#
_symmetry.space_group_name_H-M   'P 1'
#
loop_
_entity.id
_entity.type
_entity.pdbx_description
1 polymer ?
#
loop_
_entity_poly.entity_id
_entity_poly.type
_entity_poly.pdbx_seq_one_letter_code
_entity_poly.pdbx_strand_id
1 'polypeptide(L)'
;MKKKIVVYVLMAFIALFLIFRFVSISNNISLQRGIVRSVSATEHNDIVIELENDSFYYINRGMESEINYEWFQNYLPSHEIELYIQNEHLFGSNSNRIVEVSINDSCIYKK
;
A
#
# COMPACT_ATOMS: atom_id res chain seq x y z
N MET A 1 18.12 43.37 22.19
CA MET A 1 17.16 42.31 22.60
C MET A 1 16.48 41.62 21.42
N LYS A 2 15.97 42.35 20.41
CA LYS A 2 15.29 41.78 19.23
C LYS A 2 16.06 40.68 18.47
N LYS A 3 17.38 40.85 18.27
CA LYS A 3 18.24 39.84 17.60
C LYS A 3 18.33 38.50 18.36
N LYS A 4 18.28 38.54 19.70
CA LYS A 4 18.33 37.31 20.53
C LYS A 4 17.03 36.51 20.40
N ILE A 5 15.89 37.20 20.32
CA ILE A 5 14.56 36.57 20.14
C ILE A 5 14.50 35.81 18.80
N VAL A 6 15.02 36.40 17.72
CA VAL A 6 15.07 35.74 16.39
C VAL A 6 15.89 34.46 16.44
N VAL A 7 17.01 34.44 17.16
CA VAL A 7 17.84 33.23 17.33
C VAL A 7 17.09 32.14 18.09
N TYR A 8 16.37 32.48 19.16
CA TYR A 8 15.56 31.49 19.90
C TYR A 8 14.41 30.93 19.07
N VAL A 9 13.72 31.77 18.29
CA VAL A 9 12.66 31.32 17.38
C VAL A 9 13.21 30.40 16.30
N LEU A 10 14.37 30.72 15.72
CA LEU A 10 15.04 29.88 14.73
C LEU A 10 15.49 28.54 15.34
N MET A 11 16.07 28.55 16.55
CA MET A 11 16.45 27.32 17.25
C MET A 11 15.22 26.46 17.60
N ALA A 12 14.11 27.08 18.02
CA ALA A 12 12.87 26.36 18.28
C ALA A 12 12.29 25.75 16.99
N PHE A 13 12.36 26.46 15.87
CA PHE A 13 11.92 25.95 14.56
C PHE A 13 12.79 24.79 14.07
N ILE A 14 14.11 24.90 14.21
CA ILE A 14 15.04 23.82 13.88
C ILE A 14 14.81 22.61 14.81
N ALA A 15 14.63 22.83 16.11
CA ALA A 15 14.33 21.75 17.06
C ALA A 15 13.02 21.05 16.71
N LEU A 16 11.96 21.80 16.38
CA LEU A 16 10.69 21.26 15.92
C LEU A 16 10.87 20.42 14.65
N PHE A 17 11.60 20.94 13.66
CA PHE A 17 11.87 20.25 12.40
C PHE A 17 12.70 18.97 12.60
N LEU A 18 13.66 18.98 13.53
CA LEU A 18 14.46 17.80 13.88
C LEU A 18 13.62 16.72 14.60
N ILE A 19 12.63 17.10 15.41
CA ILE A 19 11.67 16.16 16.01
C ILE A 19 10.83 15.47 14.92
N PHE A 20 10.41 16.19 13.88
CA PHE A 20 9.62 15.61 12.78
C PHE A 20 10.44 14.78 11.78
N ARG A 21 11.76 14.98 11.68
CA ARG A 21 12.60 14.30 10.69
C ARG A 21 12.79 12.79 10.88
N PHE A 22 12.33 12.23 12.01
CA PHE A 22 12.56 10.82 12.35
C PHE A 22 11.28 9.98 12.53
N VAL A 23 10.14 10.43 12.00
CA VAL A 23 9.04 9.49 11.77
C VAL A 23 9.48 8.58 10.62
N SER A 24 10.11 7.46 10.98
CA SER A 24 10.32 6.37 10.04
C SER A 24 8.95 5.90 9.60
N ILE A 25 8.61 6.17 8.34
CA ILE A 25 7.54 5.44 7.66
C ILE A 25 8.12 4.04 7.49
N SER A 26 7.94 3.17 8.48
CA SER A 26 8.23 1.76 8.30
C SER A 26 7.29 1.28 7.20
N ASN A 27 7.85 0.92 6.04
CA ASN A 27 7.12 0.22 4.98
C ASN A 27 6.82 -1.20 5.49
N ASN A 28 5.90 -1.32 6.43
CA ASN A 28 5.51 -2.60 7.01
C ASN A 28 4.75 -3.38 5.95
N ILE A 29 5.41 -4.34 5.32
CA ILE A 29 4.75 -5.27 4.42
C ILE A 29 4.20 -6.42 5.26
N SER A 30 2.89 -6.67 5.18
CA SER A 30 2.27 -7.86 5.75
C SER A 30 1.90 -8.84 4.64
N LEU A 31 2.09 -10.12 4.92
CA LEU A 31 1.62 -11.21 4.06
C LEU A 31 0.19 -11.57 4.43
N GLN A 32 -0.68 -11.62 3.42
CA GLN A 32 -2.02 -12.21 3.52
C GLN A 32 -2.12 -13.38 2.54
N ARG A 33 -2.72 -14.47 2.98
CA ARG A 33 -3.07 -15.62 2.13
C ARG A 33 -4.57 -15.78 2.06
N GLY A 34 -5.07 -16.27 0.93
CA GLY A 34 -6.47 -16.65 0.79
C GLY A 34 -6.86 -17.00 -0.63
N ILE A 35 -8.06 -17.57 -0.76
CA ILE A 35 -8.66 -17.93 -2.04
C ILE A 35 -9.33 -16.70 -2.62
N VAL A 36 -9.06 -16.41 -3.90
CA VAL A 36 -9.68 -15.27 -4.60
C VAL A 36 -11.13 -15.60 -4.95
N ARG A 37 -12.04 -14.75 -4.50
CA ARG A 37 -13.45 -14.78 -4.88
C ARG A 37 -13.70 -14.04 -6.19
N SER A 38 -13.17 -12.83 -6.31
CA SER A 38 -13.38 -11.99 -7.49
C SER A 38 -12.23 -11.01 -7.71
N VAL A 39 -12.10 -10.55 -8.95
CA VAL A 39 -11.22 -9.43 -9.33
C VAL A 39 -12.03 -8.43 -10.14
N SER A 40 -11.89 -7.15 -9.81
CA SER A 40 -12.64 -6.06 -10.45
C SER A 40 -11.77 -4.82 -10.63
N ALA A 41 -12.15 -3.97 -11.56
CA ALA A 41 -11.56 -2.64 -11.73
C ALA A 41 -12.49 -1.57 -11.12
N THR A 42 -11.90 -0.54 -10.52
CA THR A 42 -12.64 0.63 -10.02
C THR A 42 -12.68 1.75 -11.06
N GLU A 43 -13.55 2.75 -10.85
CA GLU A 43 -13.57 3.98 -11.65
C GLU A 43 -12.25 4.77 -11.59
N HIS A 44 -11.41 4.49 -10.59
CA HIS A 44 -10.15 5.20 -10.33
C HIS A 44 -8.93 4.42 -10.86
N ASN A 45 -9.15 3.48 -11.79
CA ASN A 45 -8.12 2.63 -12.39
C ASN A 45 -7.42 1.68 -11.41
N ASP A 46 -7.99 1.45 -10.22
CA ASP A 46 -7.46 0.45 -9.29
C ASP A 46 -7.97 -0.94 -9.67
N ILE A 47 -7.13 -1.97 -9.45
CA ILE A 47 -7.56 -3.38 -9.54
C ILE A 47 -7.81 -3.85 -8.11
N VAL A 48 -9.00 -4.36 -7.83
CA VAL A 48 -9.41 -4.89 -6.53
C VAL A 48 -9.47 -6.41 -6.59
N ILE A 49 -8.85 -7.06 -5.61
CA ILE A 49 -8.90 -8.50 -5.38
C ILE A 49 -9.71 -8.72 -4.10
N GLU A 50 -10.80 -9.48 -4.23
CA GLU A 50 -11.64 -9.92 -3.12
C GLU A 50 -11.27 -11.36 -2.77
N LEU A 51 -11.03 -11.64 -1.50
CA LEU A 51 -10.82 -12.99 -0.98
C LEU A 51 -12.14 -13.57 -0.45
N GLU A 52 -12.26 -14.90 -0.36
CA GLU A 52 -13.48 -15.58 0.11
C GLU A 52 -13.90 -15.23 1.54
N ASN A 53 -13.00 -14.68 2.36
CA ASN A 53 -13.30 -14.20 3.72
C ASN A 53 -13.84 -12.75 3.75
N ASP A 54 -14.40 -12.27 2.64
CA ASP A 54 -14.90 -10.90 2.43
C ASP A 54 -13.84 -9.81 2.71
N SER A 55 -12.56 -10.12 2.51
CA SER A 55 -11.46 -9.16 2.61
C SER A 55 -11.11 -8.57 1.24
N PHE A 56 -10.93 -7.25 1.19
CA PHE A 56 -10.67 -6.50 -0.05
C PHE A 56 -9.28 -5.87 -0.04
N TYR A 57 -8.54 -6.10 -1.12
CA TYR A 57 -7.22 -5.54 -1.33
C TYR A 57 -7.12 -4.93 -2.72
N TYR A 58 -6.28 -3.91 -2.89
CA TYR A 58 -6.23 -3.18 -4.16
C TYR A 58 -4.81 -2.89 -4.64
N ILE A 59 -4.61 -3.00 -5.95
CA ILE A 59 -3.43 -2.50 -6.65
C ILE A 59 -3.76 -1.08 -7.11
N ASN A 60 -3.11 -0.10 -6.49
CA ASN A 60 -3.33 1.30 -6.82
C ASN A 60 -2.89 1.60 -8.27
N ARG A 61 -3.80 2.19 -9.05
CA ARG A 61 -3.63 2.44 -10.50
C ARG A 61 -3.21 1.18 -11.26
N GLY A 62 -3.74 0.02 -10.87
CA GLY A 62 -3.45 -1.27 -11.50
C GLY A 62 -3.79 -1.31 -12.99
N MET A 63 -4.84 -0.61 -13.43
CA MET A 63 -5.23 -0.51 -14.85
C MET A 63 -4.28 0.38 -15.68
N GLU A 64 -3.47 1.23 -15.03
CA GLU A 64 -2.43 2.04 -15.67
C GLU A 64 -1.06 1.33 -15.68
N SER A 65 -0.96 0.18 -15.02
CA SER A 65 0.27 -0.62 -14.92
C SER A 65 0.33 -1.64 -16.05
N GLU A 66 1.50 -2.28 -16.26
CA GLU A 66 1.68 -3.36 -17.25
C GLU A 66 0.94 -4.68 -16.88
N ILE A 67 -0.02 -4.61 -15.97
CA ILE A 67 -0.79 -5.77 -15.51
C ILE A 67 -1.77 -6.18 -16.62
N ASN A 68 -1.76 -7.47 -16.96
CA ASN A 68 -2.80 -8.04 -17.79
C ASN A 68 -4.07 -8.26 -16.94
N TYR A 69 -4.93 -7.23 -16.90
CA TYR A 69 -6.18 -7.26 -16.14
C TYR A 69 -7.11 -8.42 -16.56
N GLU A 70 -7.22 -8.71 -17.85
CA GLU A 70 -8.07 -9.80 -18.34
C GLU A 70 -7.59 -11.16 -17.84
N TRP A 71 -6.28 -11.37 -17.80
CA TRP A 71 -5.71 -12.57 -17.19
C TRP A 71 -5.98 -12.61 -15.69
N PHE A 72 -5.79 -11.49 -14.96
CA PHE A 72 -6.09 -11.41 -13.52
C PHE A 72 -7.55 -11.75 -13.23
N GLN A 73 -8.47 -11.20 -14.02
CA GLN A 73 -9.91 -11.39 -13.85
C GLN A 73 -10.36 -12.82 -14.11
N ASN A 74 -9.79 -13.48 -15.11
CA ASN A 74 -10.23 -14.81 -15.52
C ASN A 74 -9.47 -15.94 -14.82
N TYR A 75 -8.22 -15.72 -14.43
CA TYR A 75 -7.36 -16.78 -13.90
C TYR A 75 -7.33 -16.81 -12.37
N LEU A 76 -7.25 -15.66 -11.69
CA LEU A 76 -7.08 -15.65 -10.23
C LEU A 76 -8.25 -16.22 -9.44
N PRO A 77 -9.54 -16.05 -9.81
CA PRO A 77 -10.64 -16.62 -9.05
C PRO A 77 -10.46 -18.12 -8.80
N SER A 78 -10.87 -18.57 -7.61
CA SER A 78 -10.71 -19.95 -7.11
C SER A 78 -9.27 -20.42 -6.85
N HIS A 79 -8.25 -19.56 -7.03
CA HIS A 79 -6.88 -19.90 -6.66
C HIS A 79 -6.52 -19.31 -5.30
N GLU A 80 -5.74 -20.07 -4.53
CA GLU A 80 -5.07 -19.55 -3.34
C GLU A 80 -3.87 -18.69 -3.77
N ILE A 81 -3.79 -17.48 -3.24
CA ILE A 81 -2.73 -16.53 -3.57
C ILE A 81 -2.08 -15.96 -2.32
N GLU A 82 -0.88 -15.42 -2.50
CA GLU A 82 -0.16 -14.63 -1.53
C GLU A 82 -0.21 -13.15 -1.93
N LEU A 83 -0.72 -12.31 -1.03
CA LEU A 83 -0.78 -10.87 -1.18
C LEU A 83 0.20 -10.23 -0.21
N TYR A 84 1.16 -9.49 -0.74
CA TYR A 84 2.05 -8.64 0.05
C TYR A 84 1.45 -7.25 0.10
N ILE A 85 1.03 -6.84 1.29
CA ILE A 85 0.25 -5.63 1.52
C ILE A 85 1.13 -4.61 2.20
N GLN A 86 1.21 -3.42 1.62
CA GLN A 86 1.88 -2.29 2.25
C GLN A 86 0.96 -1.70 3.31
N ASN A 87 1.35 -1.81 4.58
CA ASN A 87 0.67 -1.13 5.69
C ASN A 87 1.27 0.28 5.83
N GLU A 88 0.64 1.27 5.20
CA GLU A 88 0.92 2.66 5.52
C GLU A 88 0.03 3.04 6.72
N HIS A 89 0.65 3.41 7.85
CA HIS A 89 -0.07 3.87 9.04
C HIS A 89 0.16 5.38 9.23
N LEU A 90 -0.07 6.16 8.17
CA LEU A 90 -0.07 7.61 8.26
C LEU A 90 -1.49 8.07 8.59
N PHE A 91 -1.68 8.59 9.80
CA PHE A 91 -2.94 9.18 10.28
C PHE A 91 -4.12 8.19 10.43
N GLY A 92 -3.84 6.92 10.76
CA GLY A 92 -4.87 5.96 11.22
C GLY A 92 -5.72 5.29 10.13
N SER A 93 -5.38 5.48 8.85
CA SER A 93 -5.94 4.69 7.76
C SER A 93 -5.03 3.50 7.50
N ASN A 94 -5.58 2.28 7.47
CA ASN A 94 -4.87 1.10 6.99
C ASN A 94 -5.03 1.04 5.47
N SER A 95 -3.92 1.10 4.73
CA SER A 95 -3.96 0.82 3.30
C SER A 95 -3.96 -0.69 3.05
N ASN A 96 -5.03 -1.23 2.49
CA ASN A 96 -5.05 -2.60 1.94
C ASN A 96 -4.37 -2.67 0.56
N ARG A 97 -3.29 -1.91 0.40
CA ARG A 97 -2.61 -1.73 -0.88
C ARG A 97 -1.68 -2.90 -1.16
N ILE A 98 -1.90 -3.58 -2.27
CA ILE A 98 -1.07 -4.66 -2.76
C ILE A 98 0.18 -4.07 -3.41
N VAL A 99 1.34 -4.63 -3.06
CA VAL A 99 2.64 -4.33 -3.71
C VAL A 99 3.21 -5.53 -4.44
N GLU A 100 2.79 -6.75 -4.10
CA GLU A 100 3.16 -7.97 -4.80
C GLU A 100 2.03 -9.01 -4.70
N VAL A 101 1.81 -9.75 -5.78
CA VAL A 101 0.92 -10.91 -5.84
C VAL A 101 1.74 -12.10 -6.30
N SER A 102 1.63 -13.20 -5.56
CA SER A 102 2.30 -14.46 -5.87
C SER A 102 1.31 -15.63 -5.84
N ILE A 103 1.53 -16.61 -6.71
CA ILE A 103 0.76 -17.85 -6.79
C ILE A 103 1.75 -19.01 -6.92
N ASN A 104 1.62 -20.05 -6.08
CA ASN A 104 2.52 -21.21 -6.08
C ASN A 104 4.01 -20.82 -6.16
N ASP A 105 4.46 -19.93 -5.26
CA ASP A 105 5.83 -19.38 -5.21
C ASP A 105 6.27 -18.56 -6.43
N SER A 106 5.39 -18.31 -7.39
CA SER A 106 5.66 -17.49 -8.58
C SER A 106 5.09 -16.09 -8.41
N CYS A 107 5.95 -15.08 -8.47
CA CYS A 107 5.55 -13.68 -8.49
C CYS A 107 4.91 -13.32 -9.83
N ILE A 108 3.63 -12.95 -9.81
CA ILE A 108 2.86 -12.57 -11.01
C ILE A 108 2.70 -11.05 -11.14
N TYR A 109 2.91 -10.31 -10.06
CA TYR A 109 2.92 -8.86 -10.05
C TYR A 109 3.81 -8.34 -8.93
N LYS A 110 4.58 -7.28 -9.21
CA LYS A 110 5.36 -6.54 -8.22
C LYS A 110 5.45 -5.06 -8.63
N LYS A 111 5.27 -4.16 -7.66
CA LYS A 111 5.37 -2.71 -7.85
C LYS A 111 6.80 -2.18 -7.68
#